data_AF-A0A180F281-F1
#
_entry.id   AF-A0A180F281-F1
#
_cell.length_a   1.000
_cell.length_b   1.000
_cell.length_c   1.000
_cell.angle_alpha   90.00
_cell.angle_beta   90.00
_cell.angle_gamma   90.00
#
_symmetry.space_group_name_H-M   'P 1'
#
loop_
_entity.id
_entity.type
_entity.pdbx_description
1 polymer ?
#
loop_
_entity_poly.entity_id
_entity_poly.type
_entity_poly.pdbx_seq_one_letter_code
_entity_poly.pdbx_strand_id
1 'polypeptide(L)'
;MNMKTTALIEKGKDGSYGIFTPDINHTVIGEGNTVEEAKADFANSVREMIASYTETGREIHEELRDIEFEYKYDLASFFNYYN
;
A
#
# COMPACT_ATOMS: atom_id res chain seq x y z
N MET A 1 -14.91 -0.05 14.99
CA MET A 1 -13.47 -0.05 15.29
C MET A 1 -12.78 0.05 13.95
N ASN A 2 -11.89 1.02 13.76
CA ASN A 2 -11.15 1.14 12.49
C ASN A 2 -10.08 0.06 12.47
N MET A 3 -9.94 -0.64 11.34
CA MET A 3 -8.94 -1.70 11.21
C MET A 3 -7.63 -1.07 10.73
N LYS A 4 -6.55 -1.30 11.47
CA LYS A 4 -5.21 -0.81 11.10
C LYS A 4 -4.43 -1.93 10.40
N THR A 5 -3.85 -1.62 9.24
CA THR A 5 -2.94 -2.52 8.52
C THR A 5 -1.61 -1.82 8.24
N THR A 6 -0.54 -2.59 8.06
CA THR A 6 0.75 -2.04 7.65
C THR A 6 0.71 -1.66 6.17
N ALA A 7 1.22 -0.47 5.85
CA ALA A 7 1.66 -0.11 4.51
C ALA A 7 3.20 -0.08 4.51
N LEU A 8 3.82 -1.15 4.01
CA LEU A 8 5.26 -1.34 4.04
C LEU A 8 5.90 -0.61 2.85
N ILE A 9 6.79 0.33 3.16
CA ILE A 9 7.58 1.10 2.20
C ILE A 9 8.89 0.36 1.96
N GLU A 10 9.10 -0.08 0.73
CA GLU A 10 10.31 -0.77 0.27
C GLU A 10 11.07 0.11 -0.72
N LYS A 11 12.40 0.17 -0.61
CA LYS A 11 13.26 0.70 -1.67
C LYS A 11 13.73 -0.46 -2.57
N GLY A 12 13.38 -0.39 -3.85
CA GLY A 12 13.78 -1.35 -4.87
C GLY A 12 15.26 -1.19 -5.26
N LYS A 13 15.83 -2.26 -5.85
CA LYS A 13 17.23 -2.26 -6.33
C LYS A 13 17.48 -1.25 -7.45
N ASP A 14 16.44 -0.89 -8.19
CA ASP A 14 16.47 0.14 -9.22
C ASP A 14 16.40 1.57 -8.66
N GLY A 15 16.27 1.71 -7.33
CA GLY A 15 16.20 2.98 -6.63
C GLY A 15 14.79 3.53 -6.45
N SER A 16 13.78 2.89 -7.05
CA SER A 16 12.36 3.23 -6.86
C SER A 16 11.87 2.87 -5.46
N TYR A 17 10.68 3.34 -5.11
CA TYR A 17 9.97 3.00 -3.89
C TYR A 17 8.66 2.30 -4.23
N GLY A 18 8.39 1.19 -3.54
CA GLY A 18 7.09 0.51 -3.52
C GLY A 18 6.44 0.64 -2.15
N ILE A 19 5.11 0.69 -2.12
CA ILE A 19 4.30 0.60 -0.91
C ILE A 19 3.28 -0.51 -1.09
N PHE A 20 3.24 -1.47 -0.18
CA PHE A 20 2.27 -2.56 -0.22
C PHE A 20 1.75 -2.96 1.15
N THR A 21 0.61 -3.66 1.17
CA THR A 21 -0.04 -4.11 2.42
C THR A 21 0.18 -5.60 2.64
N PRO A 22 1.20 -6.01 3.43
CA PRO A 22 1.54 -7.42 3.62
C PRO A 22 0.54 -8.18 4.51
N ASP A 23 -0.23 -7.48 5.33
CA ASP A 23 -1.04 -8.08 6.40
C ASP A 23 -2.48 -8.41 5.97
N ILE A 24 -2.88 -8.13 4.72
CA ILE A 24 -4.24 -8.34 4.20
C ILE A 24 -4.23 -9.12 2.88
N ASN A 25 -5.35 -9.79 2.57
CA ASN A 25 -5.47 -10.60 1.36
C ASN A 25 -5.58 -9.74 0.10
N HIS A 26 -6.24 -8.59 0.21
CA HIS A 26 -6.36 -7.63 -0.88
C HIS A 26 -5.17 -6.67 -0.86
N THR A 27 -4.00 -7.17 -1.29
CA THR A 27 -2.80 -6.36 -1.36
C THR A 27 -3.01 -5.19 -2.33
N VAL A 28 -2.83 -3.97 -1.81
CA VAL A 28 -2.74 -2.76 -2.63
C VAL A 28 -1.27 -2.43 -2.81
N ILE A 29 -0.90 -1.98 -4.01
CA ILE A 29 0.47 -1.60 -4.35
C ILE A 29 0.44 -0.18 -4.91
N GLY A 30 1.42 0.63 -4.52
CA GLY A 30 1.74 1.89 -5.19
C GLY A 30 3.24 2.06 -5.36
N GLU A 31 3.64 2.74 -6.42
CA GLU A 31 5.04 2.88 -6.84
C GLU A 31 5.42 4.34 -7.12
N GLY A 32 6.71 4.66 -7.01
CA GLY A 32 7.22 6.00 -7.33
C GLY A 32 8.73 6.12 -7.23
N ASN A 33 9.30 7.17 -7.79
CA ASN A 33 10.72 7.47 -7.65
C ASN A 33 11.06 8.11 -6.29
N THR A 34 10.03 8.63 -5.60
CA THR A 34 10.09 9.16 -4.24
C THR A 34 9.07 8.46 -3.35
N VAL A 35 9.25 8.54 -2.03
CA VAL A 35 8.27 8.00 -1.07
C VAL A 35 6.92 8.73 -1.22
N GLU A 36 6.96 10.02 -1.50
CA GLU A 36 5.78 10.85 -1.72
C GLU A 36 5.01 10.43 -2.97
N GLU A 37 5.71 10.14 -4.07
CA GLU A 37 5.11 9.58 -5.28
C GLU A 37 4.46 8.22 -5.00
N ALA A 38 5.19 7.32 -4.34
CA ALA A 38 4.66 5.99 -4.02
C ALA A 38 3.45 6.05 -3.06
N LYS A 39 3.42 7.01 -2.12
CA LYS A 39 2.25 7.26 -1.26
C LYS A 39 1.05 7.79 -2.04
N ALA A 40 1.30 8.70 -2.99
CA ALA A 40 0.24 9.26 -3.83
C ALA A 40 -0.37 8.17 -4.72
N ASP A 41 0.48 7.34 -5.33
CA ASP A 41 0.06 6.21 -6.15
C ASP A 41 -0.70 5.16 -5.33
N PHE A 42 -0.15 4.74 -4.19
CA PHE A 42 -0.82 3.82 -3.26
C PHE A 42 -2.21 4.31 -2.85
N ALA A 43 -2.34 5.60 -2.53
CA ALA A 43 -3.63 6.20 -2.18
C ALA A 43 -4.61 6.23 -3.37
N ASN A 44 -4.12 6.36 -4.61
CA ASN A 44 -4.95 6.21 -5.80
C ASN A 44 -5.43 4.76 -5.95
N SER A 45 -4.54 3.78 -5.82
CA SER A 45 -4.87 2.36 -5.93
C SER A 45 -5.87 1.90 -4.87
N VAL A 46 -5.78 2.40 -3.63
CA VAL A 46 -6.79 2.16 -2.59
C VAL A 46 -8.16 2.69 -3.03
N ARG A 47 -8.21 3.92 -3.58
CA ARG A 47 -9.45 4.54 -4.05
C ARG A 47 -10.06 3.75 -5.22
N GLU A 48 -9.25 3.35 -6.18
CA GLU A 48 -9.68 2.55 -7.34
C GLU A 48 -10.19 1.17 -6.91
N MET A 49 -9.49 0.51 -5.99
CA MET A 49 -9.92 -0.77 -5.43
C MET A 49 -11.31 -0.63 -4.78
N ILE A 50 -11.50 0.35 -3.88
CA ILE A 50 -12.80 0.59 -3.23
C ILE A 50 -13.88 0.95 -4.25
N ALA A 51 -13.58 1.81 -5.22
CA ALA A 51 -14.51 2.20 -6.28
C ALA A 51 -14.99 0.97 -7.07
N SER A 52 -14.10 0.02 -7.39
CA SER A 52 -14.45 -1.19 -8.13
C SER A 52 -15.53 -2.05 -7.44
N TYR A 53 -15.55 -2.11 -6.10
CA TYR A 53 -16.63 -2.78 -5.36
C TYR A 53 -17.95 -2.01 -5.48
N THR A 54 -17.90 -0.69 -5.32
CA THR A 54 -19.09 0.16 -5.38
C THR A 54 -19.74 0.18 -6.76
N GLU A 55 -18.94 0.24 -7.83
CA GLU A 55 -19.41 0.26 -9.22
C GLU A 55 -20.02 -1.08 -9.66
N THR A 56 -19.51 -2.19 -9.12
CA THR A 56 -20.01 -3.54 -9.42
C THR A 56 -21.16 -3.98 -8.52
N GLY A 57 -21.59 -3.12 -7.58
CA GLY A 57 -22.63 -3.44 -6.59
C GLY A 57 -22.21 -4.55 -5.62
N ARG A 58 -20.90 -4.80 -5.49
CA ARG A 58 -20.34 -5.79 -4.57
C ARG A 58 -20.16 -5.16 -3.20
N GLU A 59 -20.37 -5.97 -2.16
CA GLU A 59 -20.02 -5.56 -0.81
C GLU A 59 -18.50 -5.47 -0.67
N ILE A 60 -18.03 -4.39 -0.05
CA ILE A 60 -16.63 -4.21 0.32
C ILE A 60 -16.30 -5.24 1.40
N HIS A 61 -15.20 -5.98 1.23
CA HIS A 61 -14.73 -6.93 2.25
C HIS A 61 -14.49 -6.20 3.58
N GLU A 62 -14.81 -6.87 4.69
CA GLU A 62 -14.66 -6.29 6.04
C GLU A 62 -13.24 -5.76 6.28
N GLU A 63 -12.23 -6.43 5.74
CA GLU A 63 -10.83 -6.01 5.90
C GLU A 63 -10.46 -4.70 5.19
N LEU A 64 -11.28 -4.26 4.23
CA LEU A 64 -11.09 -3.02 3.47
C LEU A 64 -11.98 -1.88 3.97
N ARG A 65 -12.93 -2.18 4.87
CA ARG A 65 -13.89 -1.20 5.37
C ARG A 65 -13.25 -0.36 6.47
N ASP A 66 -13.29 0.97 6.30
CA ASP A 66 -12.72 1.93 7.26
C ASP A 66 -11.26 1.62 7.61
N ILE A 67 -10.49 1.16 6.61
CA ILE A 67 -9.09 0.76 6.75
C ILE A 67 -8.19 1.98 6.99
N GLU A 68 -7.31 1.87 7.98
CA GLU A 68 -6.26 2.83 8.28
C GLU A 68 -4.90 2.20 8.00
N PHE A 69 -4.01 2.98 7.38
CA PHE A 69 -2.67 2.52 7.03
C PHE A 69 -1.63 3.06 8.01
N GLU A 70 -0.88 2.15 8.64
CA GLU A 70 0.34 2.47 9.38
C GLU A 70 1.55 2.29 8.47
N TYR A 71 2.19 3.40 8.10
CA TYR A 71 3.36 3.37 7.22
C TYR A 71 4.61 2.93 7.98
N LYS A 72 5.28 1.87 7.49
CA LYS A 72 6.52 1.34 8.04
C LYS A 72 7.56 1.22 6.93
N TYR A 73 8.83 1.44 7.24
CA TYR A 73 9.92 1.22 6.30
C TYR A 73 10.47 -0.19 6.45
N ASP A 74 10.71 -0.87 5.33
CA ASP A 74 11.56 -2.05 5.30
C ASP A 74 13.04 -1.61 5.39
N LEU A 75 13.57 -1.64 6.61
CA LEU A 75 14.98 -1.34 6.84
C LEU A 75 15.91 -2.37 6.20
N ALA A 76 15.48 -3.63 6.05
CA ALA A 76 16.30 -4.66 5.40
C ALA A 76 16.46 -4.35 3.91
N SER A 77 15.39 -3.97 3.22
CA SER A 77 15.45 -3.51 1.82
C SER A 77 16.36 -2.28 1.67
N PHE A 78 16.27 -1.34 2.61
CA PHE A 78 17.13 -0.16 2.63
C PHE A 78 18.61 -0.54 2.71
N PHE A 79 19.01 -1.40 3.66
CA PHE A 79 20.40 -1.85 3.76
C PHE A 79 20.84 -2.64 2.52
N ASN A 80 19.97 -3.48 1.96
CA ASN A 80 20.27 -4.25 0.76
C ASN A 80 20.52 -3.39 -0.48
N TYR A 81 19.93 -2.18 -0.57
CA TYR A 81 20.18 -1.24 -1.66
C TYR A 81 21.62 -0.66 -1.62
N TYR A 82 22.20 -0.52 -0.43
CA TYR A 82 23.53 0.08 -0.24
C TYR A 82 24.68 -0.93 -0.05
N ASN A 83 24.38 -2.24 -0.06
CA ASN A 83 25.36 -3.33 0.00
C ASN A 83 25.73 -3.82 -1.40
#